data_AF-A0A8V5H077-F1
#
_entry.id   AF-A0A8V5H077-F1
#
_cell.length_a   1.000
_cell.length_b   1.000
_cell.length_c   1.000
_cell.angle_alpha   90.00
_cell.angle_beta   90.00
_cell.angle_gamma   90.00
#
_symmetry.space_group_name_H-M   'P 1'
#
loop_
_entity.id
_entity.type
_entity.pdbx_description
1 polymer ?
#
loop_
_entity_poly.entity_id
_entity_poly.type
_entity_poly.pdbx_seq_one_letter_code
_entity_poly.pdbx_strand_id
1 'polypeptide(L)'
;MLRAPELRDKALGVQQKSLVVTCNYEARRHGVKKLMSLKEATEKCPHLVLVNGEDLTPYREMSYKVTELLREYCPLVERLGLDENFLDITDVVEQRIGCFHPSGWAGIRVSGHVYKDQGEYPPRTLSASIPRTPRIG
;
A
#
# COMPACT_ATOMS: atom_id res chain seq x y z
N MET A 1 -9.84 1.64 13.60
CA MET A 1 -8.92 0.79 14.38
C MET A 1 -7.92 1.59 15.21
N LEU A 2 -7.14 2.52 14.63
CA LEU A 2 -6.25 3.38 15.46
C LEU A 2 -7.05 4.29 16.41
N ARG A 3 -8.13 4.90 15.90
CA ARG A 3 -9.06 5.75 16.68
C ARG A 3 -10.13 4.99 17.47
N ALA A 4 -10.24 3.68 17.22
CA ALA A 4 -11.29 2.81 17.77
C ALA A 4 -10.69 1.39 17.89
N PRO A 5 -9.87 1.13 18.94
CA PRO A 5 -9.13 -0.12 19.10
C PRO A 5 -10.02 -1.36 19.22
N GLU A 6 -11.23 -1.22 19.74
CA GLU A 6 -12.24 -2.27 19.89
C GLU A 6 -12.73 -2.87 18.55
N LEU A 7 -12.36 -2.25 17.42
CA LEU A 7 -12.67 -2.74 16.07
C LEU A 7 -11.57 -3.63 15.47
N ARG A 8 -10.44 -3.85 16.16
CA ARG A 8 -9.31 -4.63 15.61
C ARG A 8 -9.69 -6.07 15.29
N ASP A 9 -10.44 -6.71 16.18
CA ASP A 9 -10.78 -8.14 16.09
C ASP A 9 -12.17 -8.40 15.48
N LYS A 10 -12.78 -7.39 14.86
CA LYS A 10 -14.11 -7.49 14.25
C LYS A 10 -14.00 -7.47 12.73
N ALA A 11 -14.92 -8.15 12.04
CA ALA A 11 -15.11 -7.94 10.61
C ALA A 11 -15.55 -6.49 10.36
N LEU A 12 -14.72 -5.69 9.69
CA LEU A 12 -14.90 -4.26 9.51
C LEU A 12 -14.91 -3.87 8.02
N GLY A 13 -15.93 -3.13 7.61
CA GLY A 13 -16.02 -2.45 6.32
C GLY A 13 -16.12 -0.94 6.48
N VAL A 14 -15.46 -0.19 5.60
CA VAL A 14 -15.65 1.26 5.48
C VAL A 14 -16.66 1.51 4.36
N GLN A 15 -17.72 2.22 4.68
CA GLN A 15 -18.81 2.54 3.76
C GLN A 15 -18.64 3.96 3.22
N GLN A 16 -18.82 4.12 1.90
CA GLN A 16 -19.18 5.40 1.29
C GLN A 16 -20.38 5.17 0.38
N LYS A 17 -21.39 6.03 0.49
CA LYS A 17 -22.69 5.89 -0.18
C LYS A 17 -23.28 4.51 0.11
N SER A 18 -23.50 3.71 -0.94
CA SER A 18 -24.05 2.36 -0.89
C SER A 18 -23.00 1.25 -1.12
N LEU A 19 -21.70 1.57 -1.00
CA LEU A 19 -20.60 0.64 -1.29
C LEU A 19 -19.62 0.49 -0.13
N VAL A 20 -19.00 -0.69 -0.05
CA VAL A 20 -17.82 -0.94 0.78
C VAL A 20 -16.56 -0.48 0.03
N VAL A 21 -15.97 0.64 0.44
CA VAL A 21 -14.80 1.22 -0.23
C VAL A 21 -13.47 0.61 0.20
N THR A 22 -13.44 -0.02 1.36
CA THR A 22 -12.39 -0.94 1.79
C THR A 22 -12.88 -1.80 2.96
N CYS A 23 -12.18 -2.89 3.25
CA CYS A 23 -12.49 -3.77 4.37
C CYS A 23 -11.21 -4.43 4.92
N ASN A 24 -11.24 -4.77 6.20
CA ASN A 24 -10.11 -5.42 6.88
C ASN A 24 -10.01 -6.91 6.51
N TYR A 25 -8.92 -7.54 6.96
CA TYR A 25 -8.67 -8.95 6.66
C TYR A 25 -9.73 -9.88 7.25
N GLU A 26 -10.26 -9.60 8.43
CA GLU A 26 -11.35 -10.39 9.02
C GLU A 26 -12.59 -10.38 8.12
N ALA A 27 -13.05 -9.22 7.65
CA ALA A 27 -14.16 -9.15 6.70
C ALA A 27 -13.86 -9.86 5.37
N ARG A 28 -12.61 -9.79 4.88
CA ARG A 28 -12.19 -10.50 3.65
C ARG A 28 -12.24 -12.02 3.79
N ARG A 29 -11.99 -12.57 4.98
CA ARG A 29 -12.11 -14.02 5.26
C ARG A 29 -13.55 -14.50 5.07
N HIS A 30 -14.52 -13.63 5.37
CA HIS A 30 -15.96 -13.89 5.12
C HIS A 30 -16.39 -13.57 3.67
N GLY A 31 -15.46 -13.24 2.78
CA GLY A 31 -15.75 -13.01 1.36
C GLY A 31 -16.24 -11.60 1.01
N VAL A 32 -16.20 -10.66 1.95
CA VAL A 32 -16.44 -9.23 1.69
C VAL A 32 -15.27 -8.68 0.87
N LYS A 33 -15.57 -7.89 -0.17
CA LYS A 33 -14.58 -7.28 -1.06
C LYS A 33 -14.85 -5.78 -1.23
N LYS A 34 -13.81 -5.05 -1.65
CA LYS A 34 -13.95 -3.66 -2.09
C LYS A 34 -14.93 -3.57 -3.26
N LEU A 35 -15.69 -2.48 -3.33
CA LEU A 35 -16.74 -2.18 -4.30
C LEU A 35 -17.99 -3.07 -4.23
N MET A 36 -18.12 -3.94 -3.22
CA MET A 36 -19.40 -4.62 -2.97
C MET A 36 -20.45 -3.63 -2.50
N SER A 37 -21.71 -3.87 -2.88
CA SER A 37 -22.84 -3.17 -2.26
C SER A 37 -22.95 -3.54 -0.78
N LEU A 38 -23.51 -2.63 0.02
CA LEU A 38 -23.71 -2.92 1.46
C LEU A 38 -24.60 -4.15 1.66
N LYS A 39 -25.60 -4.35 0.79
CA LYS A 39 -26.48 -5.51 0.82
C LYS A 39 -25.72 -6.81 0.61
N GLU A 40 -24.91 -6.91 -0.44
CA GLU A 40 -24.10 -8.12 -0.69
C GLU A 40 -23.07 -8.36 0.42
N ALA A 41 -22.49 -7.29 0.97
CA ALA A 41 -21.51 -7.40 2.04
C ALA A 41 -22.13 -7.92 3.34
N THR A 42 -23.33 -7.44 3.72
CA THR A 42 -24.04 -7.91 4.92
C THR A 42 -24.64 -9.30 4.74
N GLU A 43 -25.07 -9.68 3.53
CA GLU A 43 -25.48 -11.06 3.23
C GLU A 43 -24.33 -12.05 3.43
N LYS A 44 -23.11 -11.69 3.02
CA LYS A 44 -21.91 -12.54 3.21
C LYS A 44 -21.39 -12.56 4.64
N CYS A 45 -21.50 -11.44 5.34
CA CYS A 45 -21.02 -11.28 6.71
C CYS A 45 -22.10 -10.56 7.53
N PRO A 46 -23.08 -11.30 8.11
CA PRO A 46 -24.18 -10.70 8.86
C PRO A 46 -23.74 -9.91 10.10
N HIS A 47 -22.55 -10.20 10.62
CA HIS A 47 -21.93 -9.50 11.76
C HIS A 47 -20.91 -8.43 11.33
N LEU A 48 -20.91 -8.03 10.04
CA LEU A 48 -20.03 -6.99 9.53
C LEU A 48 -20.31 -5.65 10.22
N VAL A 49 -19.28 -5.08 10.82
CA VAL A 49 -19.33 -3.72 11.34
C VAL A 49 -19.05 -2.76 10.20
N LEU A 50 -19.98 -1.85 9.91
CA LEU A 50 -19.81 -0.80 8.92
C LEU A 50 -19.52 0.53 9.62
N VAL A 51 -18.45 1.19 9.21
CA VAL A 51 -18.11 2.55 9.66
C VAL A 51 -18.30 3.54 8.51
N ASN A 52 -18.80 4.72 8.83
CA ASN A 52 -18.95 5.81 7.87
C ASN A 52 -17.56 6.32 7.45
N GLY A 53 -17.30 6.31 6.14
CA GLY A 53 -16.05 6.78 5.53
C GLY A 53 -16.23 8.00 4.64
N GLU A 54 -17.35 8.74 4.69
CA GLU A 54 -17.55 9.94 3.87
C GLU A 54 -16.55 11.04 4.22
N ASP A 55 -16.22 11.18 5.51
CA ASP A 55 -15.18 12.10 5.94
C ASP A 55 -13.78 11.52 5.65
N LEU A 56 -13.16 12.05 4.61
CA LEU A 56 -11.80 11.70 4.18
C LEU A 56 -10.70 12.49 4.89
N THR A 57 -11.05 13.50 5.70
CA THR A 57 -10.09 14.39 6.39
C THR A 57 -9.01 13.62 7.17
N PRO A 58 -9.35 12.68 8.09
CA PRO A 58 -8.32 11.98 8.87
C PRO A 58 -7.41 11.10 8.00
N TYR A 59 -7.91 10.58 6.87
CA TYR A 59 -7.12 9.79 5.93
C TYR A 59 -6.16 10.67 5.13
N ARG A 60 -6.61 11.86 4.71
CA ARG A 60 -5.78 12.88 4.05
C ARG A 60 -4.67 13.37 4.97
N GLU A 61 -4.99 13.71 6.21
CA GLU A 61 -3.99 14.15 7.19
C GLU A 61 -2.89 13.11 7.39
N MET A 62 -3.27 11.84 7.55
CA MET A 62 -2.30 10.75 7.70
C MET A 62 -1.48 10.56 6.41
N SER A 63 -2.12 10.62 5.24
CA SER A 63 -1.45 10.58 3.94
C SER A 63 -0.35 11.63 3.83
N TYR A 64 -0.67 12.90 4.17
CA TYR A 64 0.31 13.99 4.14
C TYR A 64 1.49 13.74 5.08
N LYS A 65 1.22 13.31 6.32
CA LYS A 65 2.29 12.98 7.28
C LYS A 65 3.23 11.89 6.77
N VAL A 66 2.70 10.86 6.12
CA VAL A 66 3.52 9.80 5.52
C VAL A 66 4.35 10.35 4.36
N THR A 67 3.77 11.15 3.47
CA THR A 67 4.51 11.79 2.37
C THR A 67 5.60 12.73 2.88
N GLU A 68 5.33 13.54 3.91
CA GLU A 68 6.32 14.41 4.54
C GLU A 68 7.48 13.62 5.14
N LEU A 69 7.17 12.55 5.88
CA LEU A 69 8.19 11.65 6.41
C LEU A 69 9.05 11.07 5.28
N LEU A 70 8.46 10.63 4.18
CA LEU A 70 9.22 10.10 3.04
C LEU A 70 10.14 11.17 2.42
N ARG A 71 9.70 12.44 2.38
CA ARG A 71 10.50 13.57 1.89
C ARG A 71 11.73 13.88 2.74
N GLU A 72 11.71 13.54 4.02
CA GLU A 72 12.88 13.66 4.89
C GLU A 72 14.02 12.70 4.49
N TYR A 73 13.69 11.56 3.87
CA TYR A 73 14.68 10.56 3.44
C TYR A 73 15.04 10.65 1.96
N CYS A 74 14.11 11.09 1.12
CA CYS A 74 14.29 11.23 -0.32
C CYS A 74 13.60 12.52 -0.78
N PRO A 75 14.33 13.52 -1.31
CA PRO A 75 13.70 14.76 -1.77
C PRO A 75 12.80 14.55 -3.00
N LEU A 76 13.02 13.48 -3.76
CA LEU A 76 12.30 13.14 -4.99
C LEU A 76 11.12 12.21 -4.69
N VAL A 77 10.11 12.74 -3.98
CA VAL A 77 8.87 12.02 -3.66
C VAL A 77 7.68 12.63 -4.39
N GLU A 78 6.97 11.80 -5.15
CA GLU A 78 5.71 12.13 -5.81
C GLU A 78 4.55 11.35 -5.19
N ARG A 79 3.45 12.04 -4.86
CA ARG A 79 2.26 11.39 -4.29
C ARG A 79 1.28 11.00 -5.41
N LEU A 80 0.97 9.71 -5.51
CA LEU A 80 -0.02 9.18 -6.47
C LEU A 80 -1.44 9.17 -5.90
N GLY A 81 -1.58 8.83 -4.62
CA GLY A 81 -2.86 8.61 -3.95
C GLY A 81 -2.82 8.93 -2.46
N LEU A 82 -3.85 8.50 -1.71
CA LEU A 82 -3.86 8.67 -0.25
C LEU A 82 -2.81 7.78 0.42
N ASP A 83 -2.63 6.55 -0.05
CA ASP A 83 -1.75 5.55 0.51
C ASP A 83 -0.57 5.18 -0.40
N GLU A 84 -0.35 5.94 -1.48
CA GLU A 84 0.61 5.61 -2.55
C GLU A 84 1.54 6.80 -2.85
N ASN A 85 2.85 6.54 -2.83
CA ASN A 85 3.92 7.49 -3.18
C ASN A 85 4.98 6.80 -4.07
N PHE A 86 5.53 7.53 -5.04
CA PHE A 86 6.73 7.17 -5.79
C PHE A 86 7.94 7.88 -5.21
N LEU A 87 9.06 7.18 -5.14
CA LEU A 87 10.34 7.70 -4.68
C LEU A 87 11.41 7.40 -5.72
N ASP A 88 12.19 8.41 -6.10
CA ASP A 88 13.42 8.21 -6.86
C ASP A 88 14.60 8.02 -5.88
N ILE A 89 15.05 6.76 -5.79
CA ILE A 89 16.16 6.35 -4.91
C ILE A 89 17.43 6.01 -5.70
N THR A 90 17.53 6.44 -6.96
CA THR A 90 18.63 6.11 -7.87
C THR A 90 19.99 6.43 -7.22
N ASP A 91 20.17 7.66 -6.76
CA ASP A 91 21.42 8.12 -6.11
C ASP A 91 21.78 7.28 -4.86
N VAL A 92 20.77 6.92 -4.05
CA VAL A 92 20.97 6.11 -2.83
C VAL A 92 21.47 4.71 -3.19
N VAL A 93 20.92 4.13 -4.26
CA VAL A 93 21.32 2.81 -4.75
C VAL A 93 22.74 2.87 -5.34
N GLU A 94 23.02 3.86 -6.20
CA GLU A 94 24.34 4.02 -6.83
C GLU A 94 25.46 4.23 -5.80
N GLN A 95 25.24 5.06 -4.78
CA GLN A 95 26.19 5.25 -3.68
C GLN A 95 26.46 3.95 -2.92
N ARG A 96 25.42 3.17 -2.61
CA ARG A 96 25.58 1.88 -1.90
C ARG A 96 26.32 0.85 -2.75
N ILE A 97 26.12 0.84 -4.06
CA ILE A 97 26.87 0.00 -4.99
C ILE A 97 28.32 0.48 -5.12
N GLY A 98 28.57 1.79 -5.11
CA GLY A 98 29.92 2.37 -5.18
C GLY A 98 30.76 2.10 -3.93
N CYS A 99 30.15 2.10 -2.74
CA CYS A 99 30.83 1.78 -1.47
C CYS A 99 30.95 0.27 -1.20
N PHE A 100 30.68 -0.58 -2.19
CA PHE A 100 30.52 -2.01 -2.02
C PHE A 100 31.87 -2.74 -2.04
N HIS A 101 32.15 -3.51 -0.98
CA HIS A 101 33.26 -4.47 -0.98
C HIS A 101 32.78 -5.82 -1.54
N PRO A 102 33.42 -6.40 -2.57
CA PRO A 102 32.92 -7.58 -3.30
C PRO A 102 32.65 -8.85 -2.47
N SER A 103 33.20 -8.93 -1.25
CA SER A 103 33.15 -10.14 -0.41
C SER A 103 31.84 -10.34 0.38
N GLY A 104 30.92 -9.37 0.42
CA GLY A 104 29.77 -9.42 1.33
C GLY A 104 28.50 -10.11 0.81
N TRP A 105 28.40 -10.39 -0.48
CA TRP A 105 27.10 -10.66 -1.14
C TRP A 105 27.05 -11.95 -1.98
N ALA A 106 27.98 -12.89 -1.76
CA ALA A 106 27.88 -14.24 -2.32
C ALA A 106 26.65 -14.97 -1.73
N GLY A 107 25.45 -14.63 -2.20
CA GLY A 107 24.20 -15.25 -1.74
C GLY A 107 22.95 -14.38 -1.76
N ILE A 108 23.02 -13.07 -2.04
CA ILE A 108 21.80 -12.25 -2.06
C ILE A 108 21.06 -12.46 -3.39
N ARG A 109 19.89 -13.09 -3.28
CA ARG A 109 18.97 -13.34 -4.39
C ARG A 109 17.84 -12.33 -4.32
N VAL A 110 17.82 -11.36 -5.22
CA VAL A 110 16.73 -10.39 -5.33
C VAL A 110 15.63 -10.99 -6.20
N SER A 111 14.40 -11.01 -5.70
CA SER A 111 13.21 -11.38 -6.47
C SER A 111 12.34 -10.14 -6.67
N GLY A 112 11.98 -9.83 -7.92
CA GLY A 112 11.14 -8.70 -8.25
C GLY A 112 10.99 -8.55 -9.75
N HIS A 113 10.06 -7.69 -10.17
CA HIS A 113 9.94 -7.33 -11.58
C HIS A 113 10.96 -6.22 -11.88
N VAL A 114 11.95 -6.53 -12.70
CA VAL A 114 12.89 -5.53 -13.23
C VAL A 114 12.28 -4.98 -14.51
N TYR A 115 11.85 -3.71 -14.47
CA TYR A 115 11.43 -3.01 -15.67
C TYR A 115 12.68 -2.81 -16.55
N LYS A 116 12.73 -3.50 -17.69
CA LYS A 116 13.79 -3.28 -18.67
C LYS A 116 13.55 -1.94 -19.34
N ASP A 117 14.59 -1.13 -19.42
CA ASP A 117 14.61 0.11 -20.16
C ASP A 117 14.28 -0.19 -21.64
N GLN A 118 13.08 0.19 -22.09
CA GLN A 118 12.70 0.22 -23.51
C GLN A 118 12.67 1.71 -23.86
N GLY A 119 13.76 2.17 -24.48
CA GLY A 119 14.19 3.56 -24.45
C GLY A 119 13.18 4.64 -24.89
N GLU A 120 13.34 5.80 -24.27
CA GLU A 120 13.52 7.16 -24.85
C GLU A 120 13.56 8.25 -23.74
N TYR A 121 13.45 7.85 -22.46
CA TYR A 121 13.61 8.74 -21.31
C TYR A 121 14.80 8.29 -20.45
N PRO A 122 15.58 9.23 -19.87
CA PRO A 122 16.69 8.88 -19.00
C PRO A 122 16.19 8.03 -17.81
N PRO A 123 17.00 7.06 -17.33
CA PRO A 123 16.58 6.12 -16.29
C PRO A 123 16.38 6.87 -14.97
N ARG A 124 15.13 7.12 -14.57
CA ARG A 124 14.80 7.94 -13.38
C ARG A 124 13.73 7.35 -12.47
N THR A 125 13.26 6.12 -12.69
CA THR A 125 12.18 5.57 -11.86
C THR A 125 12.31 4.08 -11.62
N LEU A 126 12.76 3.74 -10.40
CA LEU A 126 12.57 2.41 -9.82
C LEU A 126 11.17 2.34 -9.22
N SER A 127 10.24 1.67 -9.89
CA SER A 127 8.94 1.34 -9.30
C SER A 127 9.05 0.07 -8.46
N ALA A 128 9.11 0.23 -7.14
CA ALA A 128 8.95 -0.89 -6.22
C ALA A 128 7.44 -1.17 -6.04
N SER A 129 6.93 -2.19 -6.72
CA SER A 129 5.66 -2.80 -6.34
C SER A 129 5.96 -3.88 -5.30
N ILE A 130 5.21 -3.92 -4.19
CA ILE A 130 5.19 -5.10 -3.32
C ILE A 130 4.25 -6.09 -4.02
N PRO A 131 4.75 -7.16 -4.68
CA PRO A 131 3.86 -8.16 -5.24
C PRO A 131 3.06 -8.77 -4.08
N ARG A 132 1.73 -8.83 -4.23
CA ARG A 132 0.96 -9.77 -3.41
C ARG A 132 1.48 -11.15 -3.78
N THR A 133 2.16 -11.81 -2.84
CA THR A 133 2.59 -13.21 -2.99
C THR A 133 1.43 -14.02 -3.58
N PRO A 134 1.66 -14.81 -4.64
CA PRO A 134 0.69 -15.82 -5.04
C PRO A 134 0.46 -16.74 -3.85
N ARG A 135 -0.80 -16.98 -3.49
CA ARG A 135 -1.14 -18.14 -2.65
C ARG A 135 -0.73 -19.37 -3.45
N ILE A 136 0.35 -20.00 -3.02
CA ILE A 136 0.72 -21.34 -3.44
C ILE A 136 -0.44 -22.22 -2.95
N GLY A 137 -1.13 -22.87 -3.88
CA GLY A 137 -2.11 -23.91 -3.59
C GLY A 137 -1.43 -25.19 -3.14
#